data_AF-A0A1Y3YNM9-F1
#
_entry.id   AF-A0A1Y3YNM9-F1
#
_cell.length_a   1.000
_cell.length_b   1.000
_cell.length_c   1.000
_cell.angle_alpha   90.00
_cell.angle_beta   90.00
_cell.angle_gamma   90.00
#
_symmetry.space_group_name_H-M   'P 1'
#
loop_
_entity.id
_entity.type
_entity.pdbx_description
1 polymer ?
#
loop_
_entity_poly.entity_id
_entity_poly.type
_entity_poly.pdbx_seq_one_letter_code
_entity_poly.pdbx_strand_id
1 'polypeptide(L)' 'MAKKTVATLKTGDGRGYAKVIKMVKSPKTGAYMFKEQMVTTDQVKEVLKK' A
#
# COMPACT_ATOMS: atom_id res chain seq x y z
N MET A 1 -27.99 1.54 36.05
CA MET A 1 -26.52 1.64 35.91
C MET A 1 -26.18 1.32 34.45
N ALA A 2 -25.99 2.33 33.61
CA ALA A 2 -25.69 2.11 32.19
C ALA A 2 -24.19 1.80 32.04
N LYS A 3 -23.84 0.59 31.61
CA LYS A 3 -22.46 0.27 31.21
C LYS A 3 -22.14 1.09 29.96
N LYS A 4 -21.38 2.18 30.14
CA LYS A 4 -20.86 2.99 29.05
C LYS A 4 -19.73 2.21 28.39
N THR A 5 -20.05 1.49 27.31
CA THR A 5 -19.02 0.88 26.46
C THR A 5 -18.37 2.00 25.65
N VAL A 6 -17.18 2.44 26.04
CA VAL A 6 -16.38 3.37 25.25
C VAL A 6 -15.63 2.54 24.21
N ALA A 7 -16.13 2.55 22.98
CA ALA A 7 -15.42 1.96 21.85
C ALA A 7 -14.18 2.84 21.57
N THR A 8 -13.01 2.36 21.98
CA THR A 8 -11.74 2.99 21.57
C THR A 8 -11.55 2.72 20.07
N LEU A 9 -11.72 3.75 19.23
CA LEU A 9 -11.20 3.73 17.87
C LEU A 9 -9.69 3.55 17.96
N LYS A 10 -9.13 2.50 17.33
CA LYS A 10 -7.68 2.38 17.18
C LYS A 10 -7.19 3.51 16.28
N THR A 11 -6.90 4.67 16.87
CA THR A 11 -6.17 5.78 16.25
C THR A 11 -4.66 5.50 16.25
N GLY A 12 -4.28 4.25 16.05
CA GLY A 12 -2.92 3.92 15.65
C GLY A 12 -2.98 3.73 14.15
N ASP A 13 -2.12 4.42 13.41
CA ASP A 13 -1.99 4.32 11.96
C ASP A 13 -2.12 2.85 11.55
N GLY A 14 -3.32 2.47 11.09
CA GLY A 14 -3.59 1.10 10.71
C GLY A 14 -2.68 0.83 9.54
N ARG A 15 -1.60 0.07 9.77
CA ARG A 15 -0.42 -0.12 8.90
C ARG A 15 -0.66 0.50 7.53
N GLY A 16 -0.17 1.72 7.34
CA GLY A 16 -0.44 2.47 6.12
C GLY A 16 -0.11 1.60 4.91
N TYR A 17 -1.05 1.52 3.98
CA TYR A 17 -0.81 0.90 2.68
C TYR A 17 -0.63 2.01 1.67
N ALA A 18 0.43 1.92 0.90
CA ALA A 18 0.70 2.79 -0.22
C ALA A 18 0.47 2.03 -1.53
N LYS A 19 -0.18 2.70 -2.47
CA LYS A 19 -0.31 2.20 -3.84
C LYS A 19 0.94 2.60 -4.62
N VAL A 20 1.78 1.63 -4.95
CA VAL A 20 2.98 1.83 -5.75
C VAL A 20 2.65 1.59 -7.21
N ILE A 21 3.01 2.55 -8.07
CA ILE A 21 2.83 2.47 -9.53
C ILE A 21 4.24 2.43 -10.14
N LYS A 22 4.61 1.29 -10.73
CA LYS A 22 5.91 1.10 -11.38
C LYS A 22 5.73 0.93 -12.89
N MET A 23 6.60 1.59 -13.65
CA MET A 23 6.68 1.38 -15.09
C MET A 23 7.51 0.12 -15.40
N VAL A 24 6.91 -0.84 -16.09
CA VAL A 24 7.55 -2.10 -16.49
C VAL A 24 7.49 -2.26 -18.01
N LYS A 25 8.56 -2.80 -18.60
CA LYS A 25 8.61 -3.07 -20.03
C LYS A 25 7.87 -4.39 -20.33
N SER A 26 6.92 -4.36 -21.24
CA SER A 26 6.19 -5.53 -21.71
C SER A 26 7.14 -6.49 -22.44
N PRO A 27 7.24 -7.77 -22.03
CA PRO A 27 8.07 -8.75 -22.74
C PRO A 27 7.49 -9.10 -24.12
N LYS A 28 6.18 -8.89 -24.32
CA LYS A 28 5.49 -9.23 -25.57
C LYS A 28 5.62 -8.14 -26.64
N THR A 29 5.52 -6.88 -26.24
CA THR A 29 5.41 -5.75 -27.17
C THR A 29 6.53 -4.73 -27.04
N GLY A 30 7.38 -4.82 -26.01
CA GLY A 30 8.43 -3.85 -25.74
C GLY A 30 7.94 -2.48 -25.25
N ALA A 31 6.62 -2.26 -25.20
CA ALA A 31 6.01 -1.04 -24.70
C ALA A 31 6.09 -0.96 -23.17
N TYR A 32 6.09 0.25 -22.63
CA TYR A 32 6.01 0.47 -21.19
C TYR A 32 4.55 0.39 -20.72
N MET A 33 4.34 -0.33 -19.62
CA MET A 33 3.05 -0.49 -18.96
C MET A 33 3.21 -0.12 -17.49
N PHE A 34 2.14 0.41 -16.89
CA PHE A 34 2.10 0.65 -15.45
C PHE A 34 1.61 -0.60 -14.74
N LYS A 35 2.38 -1.06 -13.75
CA LYS A 35 1.99 -2.11 -12.81
C LYS A 35 1.74 -1.48 -11.45
N GLU A 36 0.55 -1.71 -10.92
CA GLU A 36 0.13 -1.19 -9.62
C GLU A 36 0.21 -2.29 -8.57
N GLN A 37 0.67 -1.96 -7.36
CA GLN A 37 0.71 -2.88 -6.22
C GLN A 37 0.46 -2.13 -4.92
N MET A 38 -0.42 -2.66 -4.06
CA MET A 38 -0.59 -2.20 -2.69
C MET A 38 0.47 -2.85 -1.80
N VAL A 39 1.26 -2.03 -1.11
CA VAL A 39 2.31 -2.49 -0.17
C VAL A 39 2.25 -1.68 1.10
N THR A 40 2.83 -2.20 2.18
CA THR A 40 2.96 -1.41 3.42
C THR A 40 3.88 -0.22 3.19
N THR A 41 3.67 0.88 3.91
CA THR A 41 4.46 2.12 3.74
C THR A 41 5.96 1.88 3.87
N ASP A 42 6.35 0.94 4.74
CA ASP A 42 7.75 0.59 5.01
C ASP A 42 8.43 -0.07 3.78
N GLN A 43 7.66 -0.84 3.01
CA GLN A 43 8.14 -1.61 1.86
C GLN A 43 8.18 -0.81 0.55
N VAL A 44 7.62 0.40 0.51
CA VAL A 44 7.56 1.24 -0.70
C VAL A 44 8.94 1.46 -1.32
N LYS A 45 9.95 1.75 -0.51
CA LYS A 45 11.32 2.03 -0.98
C LYS A 45 11.97 0.80 -1.62
N GLU A 46 11.70 -0.40 -1.09
CA GLU A 46 12.25 -1.64 -1.64
C GLU A 46 11.62 -1.98 -2.99
N VAL A 47 10.30 -1.77 -3.09
CA VAL A 47 9.51 -2.06 -4.30
C VAL A 47 9.91 -1.16 -5.48
N LEU A 48 10.30 0.09 -5.21
CA LEU A 48 10.75 1.05 -6.23
C LEU A 48 12.22 0.89 -6.65
N LYS A 49 13.08 0.31 -5.79
CA LYS A 49 14.50 0.08 -6.10
C LYS A 49 14.74 -1.13 -7.00
N LYS A 50 13.86 -2.12 -6.91
CA LYS A 50 13.83 -3.29 -7.79
C LYS A 50 13.29 -2.89 -9.15
#